data_AF-A0A536ZER4-F1
#
_entry.id   AF-A0A536ZER4-F1
#
_cell.length_a   1.000
_cell.length_b   1.000
_cell.length_c   1.000
_cell.angle_alpha   90.00
_cell.angle_beta   90.00
_cell.angle_gamma   90.00
#
_symmetry.space_group_name_H-M   'P 1'
#
loop_
_entity.id
_entity.type
_entity.pdbx_description
1 polymer ?
#
loop_
_entity_poly.entity_id
_entity_poly.type
_entity_poly.pdbx_seq_one_letter_code
_entity_poly.pdbx_strand_id
1 'polypeptide(L)'
;MNIRRFVVFAHDAIAAGLAWLIAFWLRFNLDIPPEYQEVALARLPLVLAVHAAIFWTLGLYRGLWRYASLPDLQRILIAVGIAAALVPALFALLRTGEPVPRSVYLIAPILLAAAMCGSRLAYRAWREGRITSLLTKPQANPVLVLGAGAAAAALVKELAASPQWRVVGVLDDDPGKQGASLAGVEVEGRIDRVGEIAERHAVTQAIIAMPEASHGGRKRAVELCSNAGISVMTVPALSDIVSGRVSVSALRPIELDDLLGRDPVALDEAGLHRFLEGRTVLVTGAGGSIGAELCRQIARFTPARLVLFELSEFALYSIAQEFRDRHPALAVSAVIGDAKNEARVAELFARYRPDVVFHAAAYKHVPLMEEENAFEAVRNNVLSTVVVARAAQDHGTRKLVLVSTDKAVNPTNVMGASKRLAELACQALQERGGAERVTQLVIVRFGNVLGSAGSVVPRFREQIARGGPV
;
A
#
# COMPACT_ATOMS: atom_id res chain seq x y z
N MET A 1 -13.78 -1.06 40.17
CA MET A 1 -13.33 -2.06 39.17
C MET A 1 -14.40 -2.14 38.07
N ASN A 2 -14.04 -2.06 36.78
CA ASN A 2 -15.01 -2.19 35.69
C ASN A 2 -15.67 -3.59 35.74
N ILE A 3 -16.98 -3.72 35.52
CA ILE A 3 -17.74 -4.97 35.66
C ILE A 3 -17.09 -6.14 34.90
N ARG A 4 -16.53 -5.84 33.72
CA ARG A 4 -15.80 -6.83 32.90
C ARG A 4 -14.54 -7.35 33.58
N ARG A 5 -13.78 -6.50 34.27
CA ARG A 5 -12.57 -6.90 35.01
C ARG A 5 -12.91 -7.73 36.24
N PHE A 6 -14.03 -7.44 36.89
CA PHE A 6 -14.53 -8.24 38.01
C PHE A 6 -14.90 -9.65 37.57
N VAL A 7 -15.59 -9.81 36.44
CA VAL A 7 -15.94 -11.13 35.88
C VAL A 7 -14.70 -11.96 35.54
N VAL A 8 -13.66 -11.36 34.93
CA VAL A 8 -12.40 -12.06 34.65
C VAL A 8 -11.67 -12.46 35.93
N PHE A 9 -11.62 -11.58 36.92
CA PHE A 9 -11.03 -11.88 38.22
C PHE A 9 -11.75 -13.04 38.92
N ALA A 10 -13.08 -13.01 38.96
CA ALA A 10 -13.89 -14.06 39.55
C ALA A 10 -13.68 -15.40 38.83
N HIS A 11 -13.64 -15.41 37.50
CA HIS A 11 -13.32 -16.60 36.71
C HIS A 11 -11.97 -17.21 37.12
N ASP A 12 -10.91 -16.41 37.16
CA ASP A 12 -9.56 -16.91 37.47
C ASP A 12 -9.42 -17.38 38.92
N ALA A 13 -10.12 -16.74 39.87
CA ALA A 13 -10.19 -17.19 41.26
C ALA A 13 -10.93 -18.53 41.41
N ILE A 14 -12.05 -18.70 40.70
CA ILE A 14 -12.78 -19.98 40.65
C ILE A 14 -11.91 -21.06 40.02
N ALA A 15 -11.22 -20.75 38.92
CA ALA A 15 -10.31 -21.69 38.27
C ALA A 15 -9.17 -22.14 39.21
N ALA A 16 -8.59 -21.22 39.99
CA ALA A 16 -7.58 -21.56 41.00
C ALA A 16 -8.11 -22.49 42.09
N GLY A 17 -9.33 -22.24 42.60
CA GLY A 17 -9.95 -23.09 43.60
C GLY A 17 -10.32 -24.48 43.06
N LEU A 18 -10.89 -24.54 41.87
CA LEU A 18 -11.22 -25.81 41.21
C LEU A 18 -9.96 -26.61 40.88
N ALA A 19 -8.91 -25.98 40.35
CA ALA A 19 -7.65 -26.66 40.06
C ALA A 19 -7.01 -27.27 41.33
N TRP A 20 -7.11 -26.56 42.46
CA TRP A 20 -6.65 -27.06 43.76
C TRP A 20 -7.44 -28.29 44.22
N LEU A 21 -8.78 -28.22 44.22
CA LEU A 21 -9.63 -29.33 44.65
C LEU A 21 -9.54 -30.53 43.71
N ILE A 22 -9.53 -30.31 42.40
CA ILE A 22 -9.37 -31.37 41.39
C ILE A 22 -7.98 -32.02 41.52
N ALA A 23 -6.94 -31.27 41.88
CA ALA A 23 -5.62 -31.87 42.10
C ALA A 23 -5.61 -32.84 43.29
N PHE A 24 -6.33 -32.55 44.38
CA PHE A 24 -6.53 -33.51 45.47
C PHE A 24 -7.34 -34.72 45.00
N TRP A 25 -8.40 -34.49 44.23
CA TRP A 25 -9.25 -35.55 43.71
C TRP A 25 -8.49 -36.51 42.80
N LEU A 26 -7.69 -35.98 41.86
CA LEU A 26 -6.83 -36.77 40.97
C LEU A 26 -5.70 -37.47 41.75
N ARG A 27 -5.16 -36.86 42.81
CA ARG A 27 -4.11 -37.47 43.61
C ARG A 27 -4.55 -38.74 44.32
N PHE A 28 -5.80 -38.79 44.76
CA PHE A 28 -6.36 -39.94 45.47
C PHE A 28 -7.30 -40.78 44.60
N ASN A 29 -7.08 -40.81 43.27
CA ASN A 29 -7.86 -41.64 42.35
C ASN A 29 -9.39 -41.46 42.50
N LEU A 30 -9.82 -40.20 42.67
CA LEU A 30 -11.21 -39.78 42.82
C LEU A 30 -11.86 -40.12 44.18
N ASP A 31 -11.09 -40.58 45.17
CA ASP A 31 -11.57 -40.88 46.53
C ASP A 31 -10.64 -40.26 47.59
N ILE A 32 -10.98 -39.07 48.08
CA ILE A 32 -10.12 -38.29 48.99
C ILE A 32 -10.33 -38.78 50.43
N PRO A 33 -9.30 -39.25 51.15
CA PRO A 33 -9.43 -39.64 52.55
C PRO A 33 -9.87 -38.45 53.43
N PRO A 34 -10.69 -38.67 54.49
CA PRO A 34 -11.25 -37.58 55.31
C PRO A 34 -10.21 -36.60 55.87
N GLU A 35 -9.05 -37.10 56.31
CA GLU A 35 -7.91 -36.30 56.78
C GLU A 35 -7.43 -35.28 55.73
N TYR A 36 -7.39 -35.67 54.46
CA TYR A 36 -6.96 -34.80 53.36
C TYR A 36 -8.08 -33.88 52.83
N GLN A 37 -9.36 -34.19 53.10
CA GLN A 37 -10.47 -33.30 52.75
C GLN A 37 -10.42 -32.03 53.59
N GLU A 38 -10.18 -32.18 54.90
CA GLU A 38 -10.02 -31.04 55.81
C GLU A 38 -8.79 -30.21 55.43
N VAL A 39 -7.66 -30.85 55.10
CA VAL A 39 -6.45 -30.17 54.62
C VAL A 39 -6.73 -29.41 53.32
N ALA A 40 -7.42 -30.01 52.35
CA ALA A 40 -7.73 -29.36 51.07
C ALA A 40 -8.56 -28.08 51.26
N LEU A 41 -9.58 -28.12 52.13
CA LEU A 41 -10.47 -27.00 52.42
C LEU A 41 -9.81 -25.94 53.31
N ALA A 42 -9.09 -26.35 54.36
CA ALA A 42 -8.42 -25.41 55.28
C ALA A 42 -7.31 -24.60 54.60
N ARG A 43 -6.66 -25.17 53.55
CA ARG A 43 -5.57 -24.52 52.81
C ARG A 43 -6.07 -23.65 51.66
N LEU A 44 -7.28 -23.90 51.17
CA LEU A 44 -7.88 -23.20 50.02
C LEU A 44 -7.90 -21.66 50.16
N PRO A 45 -8.28 -21.05 51.30
CA PRO A 45 -8.29 -19.59 51.43
C PRO A 45 -6.91 -18.96 51.21
N LEU A 46 -5.84 -19.57 51.73
CA LEU A 46 -4.48 -19.06 51.56
C LEU A 46 -4.03 -19.22 50.10
N VAL A 47 -4.34 -20.36 49.47
CA VAL A 47 -4.05 -20.60 48.05
C VAL A 47 -4.74 -19.54 47.19
N LEU A 48 -6.02 -19.28 47.40
CA LEU A 48 -6.77 -18.26 46.67
C LEU A 48 -6.22 -16.85 46.91
N ALA A 49 -5.87 -16.50 48.15
CA ALA A 49 -5.30 -15.20 48.48
C ALA A 49 -3.96 -14.96 47.76
N VAL A 50 -3.07 -15.97 47.74
CA VAL A 50 -1.78 -15.88 47.05
C VAL A 50 -1.97 -15.72 45.54
N HIS A 51 -2.84 -16.52 44.92
CA HIS A 51 -3.12 -16.42 43.48
C HIS A 51 -3.77 -15.07 43.13
N ALA A 52 -4.73 -14.60 43.92
CA ALA A 52 -5.35 -13.30 43.73
C ALA A 52 -4.34 -12.15 43.79
N ALA A 53 -3.42 -12.17 44.76
CA ALA A 53 -2.36 -11.17 44.88
C ALA A 53 -1.39 -11.18 43.69
N ILE A 54 -0.95 -12.37 43.26
CA ILE A 54 -0.03 -12.53 42.12
C ILE A 54 -0.70 -12.09 40.81
N PHE A 55 -1.93 -12.53 40.55
CA PHE A 55 -2.64 -12.20 39.31
C PHE A 55 -2.94 -10.69 39.22
N TRP A 56 -3.22 -10.06 40.36
CA TRP A 56 -3.43 -8.61 40.43
C TRP A 56 -2.15 -7.82 40.17
N THR A 57 -1.04 -8.19 40.83
CA THR A 57 0.25 -7.49 40.72
C THR A 57 0.88 -7.62 39.33
N LEU A 58 0.78 -8.80 38.71
CA LEU A 58 1.26 -9.04 37.34
C LEU A 58 0.32 -8.50 36.25
N GLY A 59 -0.79 -7.87 36.64
CA GLY A 59 -1.65 -7.13 35.72
C GLY A 59 -2.40 -7.99 34.71
N LEU A 60 -2.71 -9.25 35.03
CA LEU A 60 -3.44 -10.18 34.14
C LEU A 60 -4.82 -9.65 33.71
N TYR A 61 -5.37 -8.69 34.47
CA TYR A 61 -6.69 -8.08 34.24
C TYR A 61 -6.64 -6.74 33.49
N ARG A 62 -5.45 -6.29 33.05
CA ARG A 62 -5.29 -5.05 32.26
C ARG A 62 -5.60 -5.28 30.78
N GLY A 63 -5.38 -6.48 30.27
CA GLY A 63 -5.63 -6.87 28.87
C GLY A 63 -7.11 -7.17 28.58
N LEU A 64 -7.57 -6.81 27.39
CA LEU A 64 -8.88 -7.21 26.87
C LEU A 64 -8.78 -8.63 26.31
N TRP A 65 -9.57 -9.59 26.81
CA TRP A 65 -9.57 -11.00 26.32
C TRP A 65 -9.79 -11.13 24.80
N ARG A 66 -10.41 -10.13 24.16
CA ARG A 66 -10.58 -10.05 22.70
C ARG A 66 -9.24 -10.00 21.94
N TYR A 67 -8.18 -9.51 22.56
CA TYR A 67 -6.86 -9.34 21.97
C TYR A 67 -5.81 -10.20 22.67
N ALA A 68 -6.23 -11.31 23.30
CA ALA A 68 -5.32 -12.23 24.00
C ALA A 68 -4.19 -12.68 23.06
N SER A 69 -2.99 -12.22 23.36
CA SER A 69 -1.79 -12.35 22.54
C SER A 69 -0.82 -13.37 23.14
N LEU A 70 0.20 -13.80 22.40
CA LEU A 70 1.27 -14.68 22.92
C LEU A 70 1.91 -14.12 24.23
N PRO A 71 2.15 -12.80 24.36
CA PRO A 71 2.55 -12.19 25.62
C PRO A 71 1.59 -12.40 26.80
N ASP A 72 0.28 -12.49 26.56
CA ASP A 72 -0.69 -12.70 27.64
C ASP A 72 -0.65 -14.14 28.17
N LEU A 73 -0.39 -15.11 27.28
CA LEU A 73 -0.16 -16.50 27.66
C LEU A 73 1.11 -16.64 28.51
N GLN A 74 2.20 -15.97 28.10
CA GLN A 74 3.45 -15.95 28.86
C GLN A 74 3.26 -15.37 30.26
N ARG A 75 2.48 -14.28 30.41
CA ARG A 75 2.17 -13.70 31.72
C ARG A 75 1.41 -14.66 32.64
N ILE A 76 0.49 -15.45 32.10
CA ILE A 76 -0.25 -16.47 32.88
C ILE A 76 0.71 -17.56 33.35
N LEU A 77 1.57 -18.07 32.46
CA LEU A 77 2.54 -19.11 32.82
C LEU A 77 3.54 -18.63 33.89
N ILE A 78 4.02 -17.38 33.77
CA ILE A 78 4.89 -16.76 34.79
C ILE A 78 4.14 -16.62 36.13
N ALA A 79 2.90 -16.13 36.09
CA ALA A 79 2.10 -15.95 37.30
C ALA A 79 1.81 -17.28 38.02
N VAL A 80 1.40 -18.31 37.27
CA VAL A 80 1.16 -19.65 37.79
C VAL A 80 2.47 -20.28 38.29
N GLY A 81 3.60 -20.08 37.60
CA GLY A 81 4.91 -20.56 38.03
C GLY A 81 5.38 -19.93 39.35
N ILE A 82 5.21 -18.62 39.50
CA ILE A 82 5.51 -17.91 40.76
C ILE A 82 4.62 -18.44 41.89
N ALA A 83 3.32 -18.64 41.64
CA ALA A 83 2.41 -19.19 42.62
C ALA A 83 2.77 -20.64 43.00
N ALA A 84 3.17 -21.47 42.03
CA ALA A 84 3.60 -22.85 42.24
C ALA A 84 4.83 -22.96 43.15
N ALA A 85 5.73 -21.98 43.14
CA ALA A 85 6.86 -21.91 44.06
C ALA A 85 6.49 -21.28 45.41
N LEU A 86 5.68 -20.22 45.42
CA LEU A 86 5.39 -19.44 46.62
C LEU A 86 4.43 -20.16 47.57
N VAL A 87 3.42 -20.86 47.05
CA VAL A 87 2.44 -21.60 47.85
C VAL A 87 3.09 -22.67 48.75
N PRO A 88 3.91 -23.62 48.24
CA PRO A 88 4.59 -24.59 49.09
C PRO A 88 5.62 -23.93 50.04
N ALA A 89 6.31 -22.88 49.61
CA ALA A 89 7.25 -22.14 50.46
C ALA A 89 6.54 -21.50 51.67
N LEU A 90 5.36 -20.91 51.44
CA LEU A 90 4.57 -20.29 52.50
C LEU A 90 4.01 -21.33 53.48
N PHE A 91 3.55 -22.48 52.99
CA PHE A 91 3.11 -23.57 53.86
C PHE A 91 4.26 -24.17 54.70
N ALA A 92 5.46 -24.28 54.12
CA ALA A 92 6.65 -24.70 54.85
C ALA A 92 7.05 -23.67 55.93
N LEU A 93 6.99 -22.37 55.62
CA LEU A 93 7.35 -21.29 56.56
C LEU A 93 6.36 -21.17 57.72
N LEU A 94 5.06 -21.24 57.43
CA LEU A 94 3.98 -21.11 58.41
C LEU A 94 3.79 -22.38 59.26
N ARG A 95 4.65 -23.41 59.09
CA ARG A 95 4.62 -24.71 59.79
C ARG A 95 3.22 -25.30 59.87
N THR A 96 2.53 -25.31 58.73
CA THR A 96 1.12 -25.58 58.71
C THR A 96 0.83 -27.09 58.79
N GLY A 97 0.91 -27.67 60.00
CA GLY A 97 0.40 -29.01 60.35
C GLY A 97 0.65 -30.10 59.29
N GLU A 98 -0.41 -30.85 58.96
CA GLU A 98 -0.33 -31.95 57.99
C GLU A 98 0.14 -31.51 56.60
N PRO A 99 1.08 -32.26 55.99
CA PRO A 99 1.67 -31.89 54.72
C PRO A 99 0.69 -32.13 53.56
N VAL A 100 0.49 -31.11 52.73
CA VAL A 100 -0.14 -31.29 51.42
C VAL A 100 0.69 -32.28 50.60
N PRO A 101 0.08 -33.28 49.95
CA PRO A 101 0.82 -34.24 49.13
C PRO A 101 1.65 -33.53 48.04
N ARG A 102 2.94 -33.87 47.93
CA ARG A 102 3.89 -33.18 47.03
C ARG A 102 3.44 -33.13 45.57
N SER A 103 2.75 -34.17 45.13
CA SER A 103 2.10 -34.29 43.81
C SER A 103 1.04 -33.22 43.54
N VAL A 104 0.32 -32.73 44.57
CA VAL A 104 -0.69 -31.66 44.40
C VAL A 104 -0.01 -30.36 44.01
N TYR A 105 1.19 -30.08 44.55
CA TYR A 105 1.99 -28.92 44.14
C TYR A 105 2.45 -28.97 42.67
N LEU A 106 2.42 -30.15 42.04
CA LEU A 106 2.71 -30.31 40.61
C LEU A 106 1.43 -30.30 39.77
N ILE A 107 0.39 -31.01 40.21
CA ILE A 107 -0.86 -31.18 39.45
C ILE A 107 -1.67 -29.88 39.43
N ALA A 108 -1.80 -29.17 40.56
CA ALA A 108 -2.64 -27.99 40.64
C ALA A 108 -2.19 -26.85 39.71
N PRO A 109 -0.88 -26.50 39.61
CA PRO A 109 -0.42 -25.49 38.65
C PRO A 109 -0.65 -25.87 37.19
N ILE A 110 -0.49 -27.15 36.82
CA ILE A 110 -0.73 -27.63 35.45
C ILE A 110 -2.21 -27.48 35.10
N LEU A 111 -3.11 -27.92 35.99
CA LEU A 111 -4.55 -27.77 35.80
C LEU A 111 -4.95 -26.29 35.71
N LEU A 112 -4.37 -25.44 36.55
CA LEU A 112 -4.67 -24.02 36.56
C LEU A 112 -4.19 -23.32 35.27
N ALA A 113 -2.96 -23.62 34.82
CA ALA A 113 -2.44 -23.12 33.56
C ALA A 113 -3.33 -23.58 32.40
N ALA A 114 -3.68 -24.87 32.34
CA ALA A 114 -4.55 -25.41 31.30
C ALA A 114 -5.94 -24.72 31.29
N ALA A 115 -6.55 -24.53 32.46
CA ALA A 115 -7.85 -23.86 32.58
C ALA A 115 -7.80 -22.39 32.16
N MET A 116 -6.82 -21.62 32.65
CA MET A 116 -6.71 -20.18 32.37
C MET A 116 -6.28 -19.86 30.94
N CYS A 117 -5.41 -20.69 30.35
CA CYS A 117 -4.96 -20.54 28.98
C CYS A 117 -6.03 -21.05 28.01
N GLY A 118 -6.61 -22.22 28.32
CA GLY A 118 -7.68 -22.83 27.54
C GLY A 118 -8.91 -21.95 27.45
N SER A 119 -9.39 -21.36 28.56
CA SER A 119 -10.57 -20.50 28.54
C SER A 119 -10.37 -19.23 27.70
N ARG A 120 -9.19 -18.60 27.76
CA ARG A 120 -8.85 -17.41 26.97
C ARG A 120 -8.70 -17.73 25.48
N LEU A 121 -8.05 -18.86 25.15
CA LEU A 121 -7.94 -19.34 23.77
C LEU A 121 -9.30 -19.73 23.20
N ALA A 122 -10.14 -20.41 23.98
CA ALA A 122 -11.50 -20.78 23.59
C ALA A 122 -12.37 -19.54 23.35
N TYR A 123 -12.33 -18.55 24.26
CA TYR A 123 -13.05 -17.29 24.10
C TYR A 123 -12.59 -16.52 22.85
N ARG A 124 -11.28 -16.47 22.61
CA ARG A 124 -10.70 -15.87 21.40
C ARG A 124 -11.16 -16.61 20.14
N ALA A 125 -11.06 -17.94 20.12
CA ALA A 125 -11.44 -18.76 18.98
C ALA A 125 -12.95 -18.67 18.67
N TRP A 126 -13.81 -18.60 19.70
CA TRP A 126 -15.24 -18.38 19.54
C TRP A 126 -15.54 -17.01 18.94
N ARG A 127 -14.91 -15.95 19.47
CA ARG A 127 -15.19 -14.57 19.07
C ARG A 127 -14.54 -14.15 17.74
N GLU A 128 -13.41 -14.75 17.38
CA GLU A 128 -12.76 -14.60 16.07
C GLU A 128 -13.44 -15.46 14.98
N GLY A 129 -14.52 -16.18 15.29
CA GLY A 129 -15.21 -17.04 14.33
C GLY A 129 -14.40 -18.26 13.87
N ARG A 130 -13.32 -18.61 14.60
CA ARG A 130 -12.42 -19.72 14.27
C ARG A 130 -12.96 -21.08 14.70
N ILE A 131 -13.80 -21.14 15.73
CA ILE A 131 -14.51 -22.39 16.10
C ILE A 131 -15.54 -22.74 15.01
N THR A 132 -16.22 -21.73 14.47
CA THR A 132 -17.06 -21.91 13.28
C THR A 132 -16.22 -22.31 12.07
N SER A 133 -15.07 -21.69 11.81
CA SER A 133 -14.18 -22.05 10.68
C SER A 133 -13.42 -23.38 10.81
N LEU A 134 -13.47 -24.06 11.96
CA LEU A 134 -12.92 -25.41 12.15
C LEU A 134 -13.98 -26.49 11.87
N LEU A 135 -15.27 -26.15 11.99
CA LEU A 135 -16.40 -27.02 11.68
C LEU A 135 -16.93 -26.81 10.26
N THR A 136 -16.72 -25.63 9.66
CA THR A 136 -16.91 -25.40 8.22
C THR A 136 -15.56 -25.35 7.52
N LYS A 137 -15.35 -26.23 6.53
CA LYS A 137 -14.27 -26.05 5.54
C LYS A 137 -14.32 -24.59 5.05
N PRO A 138 -13.20 -23.84 5.01
CA PRO A 138 -13.22 -22.52 4.41
C PRO A 138 -13.73 -22.69 2.99
N GLN A 139 -14.90 -22.14 2.70
CA GLN A 139 -15.42 -22.05 1.35
C GLN A 139 -14.49 -21.05 0.67
N ALA A 140 -13.43 -21.55 0.05
CA ALA A 140 -12.53 -20.74 -0.75
C ALA A 140 -13.39 -19.99 -1.79
N ASN A 141 -13.30 -18.67 -1.80
CA ASN A 141 -14.15 -17.84 -2.64
C ASN A 141 -13.93 -18.25 -4.10
N PRO A 142 -14.98 -18.69 -4.81
CA PRO A 142 -14.86 -19.05 -6.21
C PRO A 142 -14.52 -17.79 -7.00
N VAL A 143 -13.48 -17.87 -7.84
CA VAL A 143 -12.99 -16.74 -8.63
C VAL A 143 -12.78 -17.16 -10.08
N LEU A 144 -13.15 -16.29 -11.01
CA LEU A 144 -12.83 -16.45 -12.43
C LEU A 144 -11.54 -15.70 -12.75
N VAL A 145 -10.69 -16.28 -13.60
CA VAL A 145 -9.49 -15.62 -14.11
C VAL A 145 -9.70 -15.25 -15.58
N LEU A 146 -9.51 -13.98 -15.92
CA LEU A 146 -9.67 -13.46 -17.27
C LEU A 146 -8.30 -13.27 -17.93
N GLY A 147 -8.07 -13.98 -19.02
CA GLY A 147 -6.80 -14.19 -19.69
C GLY A 147 -6.23 -15.59 -19.38
N ALA A 148 -5.62 -16.22 -20.39
CA ALA A 148 -4.90 -17.48 -20.32
C ALA A 148 -3.44 -17.31 -20.80
N GLY A 149 -2.84 -16.14 -20.51
CA GLY A 149 -1.43 -15.85 -20.77
C GLY A 149 -0.50 -16.35 -19.64
N ALA A 150 0.78 -15.99 -19.74
CA ALA A 150 1.79 -16.37 -18.74
C ALA A 150 1.46 -15.84 -17.33
N ALA A 151 0.95 -14.61 -17.24
CA ALA A 151 0.52 -14.01 -15.98
C ALA A 151 -0.65 -14.78 -15.33
N ALA A 152 -1.62 -15.23 -16.14
CA ALA A 152 -2.72 -16.06 -15.66
C ALA A 152 -2.25 -17.43 -15.18
N ALA A 153 -1.32 -18.07 -15.91
CA ALA A 153 -0.79 -19.38 -15.49
C ALA A 153 -0.08 -19.31 -14.14
N ALA A 154 0.74 -18.27 -13.94
CA ALA A 154 1.41 -18.02 -12.67
C ALA A 154 0.41 -17.76 -11.54
N LEU A 155 -0.60 -16.91 -11.80
CA LEU A 155 -1.64 -16.58 -10.84
C LEU A 155 -2.47 -17.82 -10.42
N VAL A 156 -2.92 -18.65 -11.37
CA VAL A 156 -3.71 -19.85 -11.07
C VAL A 156 -2.93 -20.81 -10.18
N LYS A 157 -1.64 -21.01 -10.47
CA LYS A 157 -0.76 -21.86 -9.65
C LYS A 157 -0.61 -21.34 -8.21
N GLU A 158 -0.54 -20.02 -8.05
CA GLU A 158 -0.41 -19.41 -6.73
C GLU A 158 -1.73 -19.41 -5.96
N LEU A 159 -2.85 -19.13 -6.63
CA LEU A 159 -4.19 -19.21 -6.05
C LEU A 159 -4.53 -20.63 -5.62
N ALA A 160 -4.05 -21.66 -6.32
CA ALA A 160 -4.21 -23.06 -5.92
C ALA A 160 -3.55 -23.36 -4.55
N ALA A 161 -2.53 -22.62 -4.16
CA ALA A 161 -1.88 -22.73 -2.84
C ALA A 161 -2.56 -21.86 -1.77
N SER A 162 -3.48 -20.97 -2.13
CA SER A 162 -4.15 -20.06 -1.20
C SER A 162 -5.42 -20.68 -0.62
N PRO A 163 -5.61 -20.68 0.71
CA PRO A 163 -6.85 -21.18 1.32
C PRO A 163 -8.04 -20.23 1.14
N GLN A 164 -7.82 -19.03 0.58
CA GLN A 164 -8.84 -17.98 0.46
C GLN A 164 -9.62 -18.05 -0.85
N TRP A 165 -9.01 -18.58 -1.92
CA TRP A 165 -9.52 -18.49 -3.28
C TRP A 165 -9.55 -19.86 -3.94
N ARG A 166 -10.58 -20.09 -4.75
CA ARG A 166 -10.66 -21.28 -5.62
C ARG A 166 -10.93 -20.81 -7.03
N VAL A 167 -9.96 -21.00 -7.92
CA VAL A 167 -10.18 -20.72 -9.33
C VAL A 167 -11.15 -21.74 -9.89
N VAL A 168 -12.30 -21.29 -10.38
CA VAL A 168 -13.35 -22.18 -10.93
C VAL A 168 -13.31 -22.30 -12.44
N GLY A 169 -12.76 -21.30 -13.13
CA GLY A 169 -12.66 -21.29 -14.59
C GLY A 169 -11.76 -20.15 -15.07
N VAL A 170 -11.20 -20.34 -16.28
CA VAL A 170 -10.41 -19.34 -17.00
C VAL A 170 -11.15 -18.93 -18.27
N LEU A 171 -11.11 -17.64 -18.64
CA LEU A 171 -11.71 -17.13 -19.87
C LEU A 171 -10.67 -16.39 -20.72
N ASP A 172 -10.57 -16.70 -22.01
CA ASP A 172 -9.65 -16.03 -22.94
C ASP A 172 -10.33 -15.88 -24.32
N ASP A 173 -10.11 -14.75 -24.98
CA ASP A 173 -10.68 -14.46 -26.30
C ASP A 173 -9.99 -15.25 -27.44
N ASP A 174 -8.79 -15.80 -27.20
CA ASP A 174 -8.05 -16.63 -28.16
C ASP A 174 -8.74 -18.01 -28.36
N PRO A 175 -9.30 -18.29 -29.56
CA PRO A 175 -9.94 -19.57 -29.85
C PRO A 175 -9.01 -20.78 -29.69
N GLY A 176 -7.70 -20.60 -29.90
CA GLY A 176 -6.72 -21.68 -29.78
C GLY A 176 -6.47 -22.14 -28.34
N LYS A 177 -6.90 -21.35 -27.35
CA LYS A 177 -6.73 -21.67 -25.92
C LYS A 177 -8.01 -22.24 -25.28
N GLN A 178 -9.15 -22.17 -25.97
CA GLN A 178 -10.43 -22.64 -25.43
C GLN A 178 -10.44 -24.17 -25.32
N GLY A 179 -10.94 -24.70 -24.19
CA GLY A 179 -10.88 -26.12 -23.87
C GLY A 179 -9.49 -26.63 -23.45
N ALA A 180 -8.46 -25.78 -23.47
CA ALA A 180 -7.15 -26.12 -22.90
C ALA A 180 -7.19 -26.05 -21.36
N SER A 181 -6.26 -26.74 -20.70
CA SER A 181 -6.09 -26.66 -19.26
C SER A 181 -4.90 -25.77 -18.88
N LEU A 182 -5.16 -24.75 -18.07
CA LEU A 182 -4.18 -23.85 -17.49
C LEU A 182 -3.95 -24.24 -16.02
N ALA A 183 -2.82 -24.88 -15.72
CA ALA A 183 -2.47 -25.36 -14.38
C ALA A 183 -3.58 -26.20 -13.70
N GLY A 184 -4.30 -27.01 -14.49
CA GLY A 184 -5.38 -27.88 -14.00
C GLY A 184 -6.78 -27.26 -14.02
N VAL A 185 -6.91 -26.00 -14.45
CA VAL A 185 -8.21 -25.31 -14.61
C VAL A 185 -8.53 -25.16 -16.10
N GLU A 186 -9.75 -25.48 -16.50
CA GLU A 186 -10.19 -25.38 -17.90
C GLU A 186 -10.41 -23.94 -18.34
N VAL A 187 -10.04 -23.64 -19.59
CA VAL A 187 -10.42 -22.41 -20.29
C VAL A 187 -11.83 -22.61 -20.88
N GLU A 188 -12.86 -22.21 -20.13
CA GLU A 188 -14.28 -22.50 -20.41
C GLU A 188 -14.87 -21.72 -21.60
N GLY A 189 -14.13 -20.74 -22.11
CA GLY A 189 -14.50 -20.01 -23.32
C GLY A 189 -14.02 -18.56 -23.33
N ARG A 190 -14.76 -17.75 -24.09
CA ARG A 190 -14.50 -16.33 -24.29
C ARG A 190 -14.92 -15.48 -23.08
N ILE A 191 -14.32 -14.30 -22.96
CA ILE A 191 -14.56 -13.37 -21.86
C ILE A 191 -16.00 -12.83 -21.87
N ASP A 192 -16.67 -12.77 -23.03
CA ASP A 192 -18.08 -12.37 -23.14
C ASP A 192 -19.07 -13.32 -22.43
N ARG A 193 -18.67 -14.57 -22.18
CA ARG A 193 -19.46 -15.56 -21.43
C ARG A 193 -19.29 -15.45 -19.92
N VAL A 194 -18.59 -14.44 -19.41
CA VAL A 194 -18.31 -14.28 -17.98
C VAL A 194 -19.59 -14.29 -17.12
N GLY A 195 -20.69 -13.70 -17.58
CA GLY A 195 -21.97 -13.72 -16.86
C GLY A 195 -22.57 -15.12 -16.73
N GLU A 196 -22.66 -15.85 -17.84
CA GLU A 196 -23.18 -17.22 -17.88
C GLU A 196 -22.38 -18.16 -16.97
N ILE A 197 -21.05 -18.03 -17.00
CA ILE A 197 -20.12 -18.88 -16.25
C ILE A 197 -20.11 -18.49 -14.78
N ALA A 198 -20.22 -17.20 -14.47
CA ALA A 198 -20.33 -16.73 -13.09
C ALA A 198 -21.62 -17.17 -12.42
N GLU A 199 -22.76 -17.16 -13.13
CA GLU A 199 -24.02 -17.71 -12.62
C GLU A 199 -23.92 -19.20 -12.36
N ARG A 200 -23.37 -19.96 -13.32
CA ARG A 200 -23.19 -21.42 -13.22
C ARG A 200 -22.36 -21.82 -11.98
N HIS A 201 -21.32 -21.06 -11.68
CA HIS A 201 -20.38 -21.36 -10.58
C HIS A 201 -20.61 -20.53 -9.31
N ALA A 202 -21.67 -19.71 -9.26
CA ALA A 202 -21.98 -18.77 -8.18
C ALA A 202 -20.78 -17.88 -7.80
N VAL A 203 -20.13 -17.30 -8.81
CA VAL A 203 -18.94 -16.45 -8.66
C VAL A 203 -19.34 -14.99 -8.47
N THR A 204 -18.77 -14.34 -7.47
CA THR A 204 -18.95 -12.91 -7.22
C THR A 204 -17.70 -12.08 -7.51
N GLN A 205 -16.57 -12.73 -7.84
CA GLN A 205 -15.28 -12.08 -8.04
C GLN A 205 -14.54 -12.60 -9.29
N ALA A 206 -13.91 -11.71 -10.03
CA ALA A 206 -13.04 -12.05 -11.16
C ALA A 206 -11.68 -11.34 -11.04
N ILE A 207 -10.62 -11.98 -11.55
CA ILE A 207 -9.27 -11.41 -11.62
C ILE A 207 -8.86 -11.28 -13.09
N ILE A 208 -8.57 -10.05 -13.50
CA ILE A 208 -7.98 -9.74 -14.81
C ILE A 208 -6.47 -10.05 -14.75
N ALA A 209 -6.07 -11.10 -15.47
CA ALA A 209 -4.70 -11.60 -15.57
C ALA A 209 -4.15 -11.50 -17.00
N MET A 210 -4.43 -10.36 -17.64
CA MET A 210 -4.00 -10.02 -19.00
C MET A 210 -3.27 -8.67 -19.03
N PRO A 211 -2.08 -8.56 -18.39
CA PRO A 211 -1.33 -7.30 -18.33
C PRO A 211 -0.86 -6.81 -19.71
N GLU A 212 -0.72 -7.72 -20.68
CA GLU A 212 -0.31 -7.45 -22.07
C GLU A 212 -1.48 -7.08 -22.98
N ALA A 213 -2.74 -7.24 -22.52
CA ALA A 213 -3.90 -6.87 -23.32
C ALA A 213 -3.97 -5.35 -23.48
N SER A 214 -4.43 -4.93 -24.67
CA SER A 214 -4.71 -3.52 -24.94
C SER A 214 -5.64 -2.94 -23.88
N HIS A 215 -5.53 -1.64 -23.67
CA HIS A 215 -6.38 -0.92 -22.74
C HIS A 215 -7.88 -1.14 -23.04
N GLY A 216 -8.25 -1.13 -24.32
CA GLY A 216 -9.62 -1.45 -24.76
C GLY A 216 -10.06 -2.87 -24.41
N GLY A 217 -9.16 -3.86 -24.52
CA GLY A 217 -9.44 -5.25 -24.13
C GLY A 217 -9.67 -5.40 -22.63
N ARG A 218 -8.82 -4.77 -21.80
CA ARG A 218 -8.99 -4.74 -20.34
C ARG A 218 -10.28 -4.05 -19.95
N LYS A 219 -10.55 -2.85 -20.48
CA LYS A 219 -11.79 -2.10 -20.23
C LYS A 219 -13.04 -2.91 -20.57
N ARG A 220 -13.07 -3.57 -21.73
CA ARG A 220 -14.17 -4.47 -22.13
C ARG A 220 -14.40 -5.58 -21.11
N ALA A 221 -13.34 -6.22 -20.62
CA ALA A 221 -13.46 -7.27 -19.61
C ALA A 221 -14.04 -6.76 -18.29
N VAL A 222 -13.67 -5.54 -17.87
CA VAL A 222 -14.23 -4.89 -16.68
C VAL A 222 -15.73 -4.60 -16.86
N GLU A 223 -16.11 -4.04 -18.01
CA GLU A 223 -17.51 -3.74 -18.33
C GLU A 223 -18.36 -5.00 -18.34
N LEU A 224 -17.87 -6.09 -18.95
CA LEU A 224 -18.57 -7.38 -18.97
C LEU A 224 -18.78 -7.93 -17.56
N CYS A 225 -17.76 -7.85 -16.69
CA CYS A 225 -17.90 -8.27 -15.30
C CYS A 225 -18.86 -7.37 -14.50
N SER A 226 -18.77 -6.06 -14.69
CA SER A 226 -19.64 -5.09 -14.01
C SER A 226 -21.11 -5.29 -14.40
N ASN A 227 -21.39 -5.55 -15.68
CA ASN A 227 -22.74 -5.86 -16.17
C ASN A 227 -23.28 -7.16 -15.59
N ALA A 228 -22.40 -8.11 -15.25
CA ALA A 228 -22.74 -9.36 -14.57
C ALA A 228 -22.77 -9.23 -13.02
N GLY A 229 -22.56 -8.04 -12.45
CA GLY A 229 -22.54 -7.83 -11.01
C GLY A 229 -21.31 -8.41 -10.29
N ILE A 230 -20.21 -8.66 -11.01
CA ILE A 230 -19.00 -9.30 -10.51
C ILE A 230 -17.98 -8.23 -10.10
N SER A 231 -17.41 -8.37 -8.90
CA SER A 231 -16.32 -7.50 -8.43
C SER A 231 -15.00 -7.90 -9.08
N VAL A 232 -14.24 -6.93 -9.59
CA VAL A 232 -13.05 -7.21 -10.40
C VAL A 232 -11.77 -6.70 -9.73
N MET A 233 -10.76 -7.55 -9.74
CA MET A 233 -9.38 -7.25 -9.37
C MET A 233 -8.47 -7.38 -10.59
N THR A 234 -7.30 -6.76 -10.56
CA THR A 234 -6.30 -6.91 -11.64
C THR A 234 -4.92 -7.23 -11.09
N VAL A 235 -4.16 -7.97 -11.89
CA VAL A 235 -2.70 -8.09 -11.72
C VAL A 235 -2.05 -6.81 -12.29
N PRO A 236 -1.08 -6.19 -11.59
CA PRO A 236 -0.33 -5.04 -12.10
C PRO A 236 0.53 -5.39 -13.33
N ALA A 237 0.98 -4.37 -14.06
CA ALA A 237 1.83 -4.58 -15.24
C ALA A 237 3.18 -5.19 -14.86
N LEU A 238 3.81 -5.94 -15.77
CA LEU A 238 5.10 -6.60 -15.53
C LEU A 238 6.22 -5.61 -15.13
N SER A 239 6.14 -4.34 -15.58
CA SER A 239 7.08 -3.27 -15.19
C SER A 239 7.07 -2.94 -13.70
N ASP A 240 5.96 -3.25 -13.02
CA ASP A 240 5.77 -2.99 -11.59
C ASP A 240 6.17 -4.19 -10.72
N ILE A 241 6.48 -5.33 -11.36
CA ILE A 241 6.89 -6.58 -10.72
C ILE A 241 8.37 -6.85 -11.03
N VAL A 242 9.24 -6.31 -10.19
CA VAL A 242 10.73 -6.39 -10.30
C VAL A 242 11.27 -7.83 -10.32
N SER A 243 10.45 -8.85 -10.06
CA SER A 243 10.88 -10.25 -9.90
C SER A 243 10.22 -11.24 -10.86
N GLY A 244 9.36 -10.82 -11.79
CA GLY A 244 8.64 -11.72 -12.70
C GLY A 244 7.72 -12.75 -12.00
N ARG A 245 7.47 -12.58 -10.70
CA ARG A 245 6.57 -13.42 -9.90
C ARG A 245 5.31 -12.62 -9.60
N VAL A 246 4.20 -13.03 -10.21
CA VAL A 246 2.88 -12.62 -9.73
C VAL A 246 2.75 -13.16 -8.31
N SER A 247 2.31 -12.29 -7.40
CA SER A 247 2.00 -12.63 -6.01
C SER A 247 0.51 -12.37 -5.78
N VAL A 248 -0.18 -13.21 -5.00
CA VAL A 248 -1.56 -12.95 -4.54
C VAL A 248 -1.60 -11.63 -3.75
N SER A 249 -0.50 -11.25 -3.08
CA SER A 249 -0.39 -9.95 -2.38
C SER A 249 -0.31 -8.74 -3.32
N ALA A 250 -0.07 -8.96 -4.61
CA ALA A 250 -0.01 -7.91 -5.63
C ALA A 250 -1.37 -7.66 -6.30
N LEU A 251 -2.39 -8.47 -6.00
CA LEU A 251 -3.75 -8.24 -6.49
C LEU A 251 -4.29 -6.93 -5.91
N ARG A 252 -4.78 -6.05 -6.79
CA ARG A 252 -5.39 -4.78 -6.40
C ARG A 252 -6.78 -4.63 -7.06
N PRO A 253 -7.69 -3.85 -6.43
CA PRO A 253 -8.88 -3.37 -7.12
C PRO A 253 -8.48 -2.63 -8.40
N ILE A 254 -9.37 -2.64 -9.39
CA ILE A 254 -9.18 -1.84 -10.60
C ILE A 254 -9.06 -0.37 -10.24
N GLU A 255 -8.03 0.29 -10.77
CA GLU A 255 -7.88 1.72 -10.67
C GLU A 255 -8.34 2.41 -11.95
N LEU A 256 -8.64 3.71 -11.84
CA LEU A 256 -9.09 4.51 -12.98
C LEU A 256 -8.06 4.53 -14.11
N ASP A 257 -6.76 4.47 -13.77
CA ASP A 257 -5.69 4.42 -14.77
C ASP A 257 -5.74 3.15 -15.62
N ASP A 258 -6.25 2.04 -15.06
CA ASP A 258 -6.50 0.80 -15.82
C ASP A 258 -7.68 0.95 -16.79
N LEU A 259 -8.57 1.93 -16.58
CA LEU A 259 -9.81 2.17 -17.34
C LEU A 259 -9.77 3.39 -18.27
N LEU A 260 -8.86 4.34 -18.03
CA LEU A 260 -8.69 5.57 -18.81
C LEU A 260 -7.29 5.74 -19.40
N GLY A 261 -6.35 4.85 -19.05
CA GLY A 261 -5.04 4.81 -19.66
C GLY A 261 -5.11 4.71 -21.19
N ARG A 262 -3.99 5.00 -21.84
CA ARG A 262 -3.81 4.73 -23.27
C ARG A 262 -2.78 3.62 -23.42
N ASP A 263 -2.82 2.90 -24.52
CA ASP A 263 -1.73 1.99 -24.85
C ASP A 263 -0.41 2.80 -24.85
N PRO A 264 0.63 2.34 -24.13
CA PRO A 264 1.91 3.02 -24.09
C PRO A 264 2.42 3.22 -25.51
N VAL A 265 2.75 4.46 -25.87
CA VAL A 265 3.42 4.70 -27.16
C VAL A 265 4.79 4.05 -27.09
N ALA A 266 5.13 3.22 -28.06
CA ALA A 266 6.49 2.69 -28.19
C ALA A 266 7.45 3.87 -28.35
N LEU A 267 8.24 4.13 -27.31
CA LEU A 267 9.24 5.19 -27.34
C LEU A 267 10.44 4.72 -28.16
N ASP A 268 11.02 5.61 -28.96
CA ASP A 268 12.34 5.39 -29.55
C ASP A 268 13.41 5.46 -28.45
N GLU A 269 13.60 4.35 -27.74
CA GLU A 269 14.55 4.25 -26.62
C GLU A 269 15.98 4.54 -27.08
N ALA A 270 16.38 4.05 -28.26
CA ALA A 270 17.71 4.28 -28.80
C ALA A 270 17.96 5.75 -29.14
N GLY A 271 16.95 6.45 -29.66
CA GLY A 271 16.98 7.90 -29.88
C GLY A 271 17.09 8.68 -28.57
N LEU A 272 16.28 8.32 -27.57
CA LEU A 272 16.27 8.99 -26.26
C LEU A 272 17.56 8.75 -25.47
N HIS A 273 18.11 7.54 -25.52
CA HIS A 273 19.40 7.22 -24.90
C HIS A 273 20.51 8.10 -25.46
N ARG A 274 20.66 8.15 -26.79
CA ARG A 274 21.64 9.05 -27.44
C ARG A 274 21.42 10.53 -27.14
N PHE A 275 20.19 10.92 -26.86
CA PHE A 275 19.85 12.32 -26.57
C PHE A 275 20.21 12.74 -25.14
N LEU A 276 20.13 11.83 -24.16
CA LEU A 276 20.26 12.14 -22.73
C LEU A 276 21.51 11.55 -22.06
N GLU A 277 22.09 10.49 -22.62
CA GLU A 277 23.26 9.82 -22.05
C GLU A 277 24.45 10.78 -21.89
N GLY A 278 25.03 10.78 -20.69
CA GLY A 278 26.19 11.62 -20.38
C GLY A 278 25.92 13.13 -20.40
N ARG A 279 24.66 13.57 -20.52
CA ARG A 279 24.28 14.99 -20.56
C ARG A 279 23.93 15.54 -19.18
N THR A 280 24.11 16.85 -19.01
CA THR A 280 23.50 17.56 -17.88
C THR A 280 22.10 18.02 -18.26
N VAL A 281 21.10 17.53 -17.54
CA VAL A 281 19.69 17.81 -17.82
C VAL A 281 19.09 18.63 -16.69
N LEU A 282 18.48 19.77 -17.03
CA LEU A 282 17.77 20.63 -16.09
C LEU A 282 16.26 20.46 -16.23
N VAL A 283 15.56 20.26 -15.13
CA VAL A 283 14.09 20.28 -15.08
C VAL A 283 13.64 21.40 -14.15
N THR A 284 12.86 22.35 -14.66
CA THR A 284 12.21 23.37 -13.82
C THR A 284 10.83 22.88 -13.40
N GLY A 285 10.37 23.21 -12.20
CA GLY A 285 9.12 22.64 -11.68
C GLY A 285 9.27 21.14 -11.39
N ALA A 286 10.49 20.72 -11.02
CA ALA A 286 10.89 19.33 -10.89
C ALA A 286 10.10 18.55 -9.83
N GLY A 287 9.52 19.23 -8.84
CA GLY A 287 8.67 18.61 -7.82
C GLY A 287 7.19 18.54 -8.20
N GLY A 288 6.78 19.20 -9.28
CA GLY A 288 5.41 19.14 -9.80
C GLY A 288 5.10 17.81 -10.49
N SER A 289 3.81 17.49 -10.71
CA SER A 289 3.40 16.18 -11.27
C SER A 289 4.09 15.82 -12.59
N ILE A 290 4.25 16.78 -13.50
CA ILE A 290 4.91 16.56 -14.80
C ILE A 290 6.43 16.60 -14.65
N GLY A 291 6.97 17.55 -13.89
CA GLY A 291 8.41 17.67 -13.67
C GLY A 291 9.00 16.44 -12.99
N ALA A 292 8.33 15.90 -11.97
CA ALA A 292 8.76 14.71 -11.26
C ALA A 292 8.76 13.48 -12.18
N GLU A 293 7.73 13.33 -13.02
CA GLU A 293 7.68 12.22 -13.97
C GLU A 293 8.74 12.37 -15.06
N LEU A 294 8.98 13.58 -15.58
CA LEU A 294 10.10 13.85 -16.49
C LEU A 294 11.42 13.44 -15.84
N CYS A 295 11.66 13.82 -14.59
CA CYS A 295 12.87 13.42 -13.86
C CYS A 295 13.03 11.90 -13.82
N ARG A 296 11.96 11.15 -13.47
CA ARG A 296 11.99 9.68 -13.41
C ARG A 296 12.29 9.04 -14.75
N GLN A 297 11.71 9.57 -15.83
CA GLN A 297 11.97 9.06 -17.18
C GLN A 297 13.40 9.35 -17.62
N ILE A 298 13.89 10.58 -17.39
CA ILE A 298 15.26 11.00 -17.73
C ILE A 298 16.29 10.13 -17.00
N ALA A 299 16.05 9.76 -15.75
CA ALA A 299 16.96 8.95 -14.94
C ALA A 299 17.30 7.58 -15.57
N ARG A 300 16.41 7.03 -16.40
CA ARG A 300 16.58 5.73 -17.07
C ARG A 300 17.62 5.75 -18.18
N PHE A 301 17.93 6.93 -18.71
CA PHE A 301 18.84 7.12 -19.86
C PHE A 301 20.24 7.61 -19.44
N THR A 302 20.64 7.29 -18.20
CA THR A 302 22.01 7.52 -17.66
C THR A 302 22.59 8.92 -17.97
N PRO A 303 21.89 10.02 -17.59
CA PRO A 303 22.46 11.36 -17.73
C PRO A 303 23.67 11.52 -16.80
N ALA A 304 24.62 12.37 -17.18
CA ALA A 304 25.76 12.69 -16.31
C ALA A 304 25.32 13.43 -15.04
N ARG A 305 24.28 14.26 -15.15
CA ARG A 305 23.69 14.99 -14.02
C ARG A 305 22.24 15.34 -14.28
N LEU A 306 21.41 15.22 -13.25
CA LEU A 306 20.04 15.72 -13.23
C LEU A 306 19.92 16.90 -12.25
N VAL A 307 19.55 18.08 -12.75
CA VAL A 307 19.36 19.28 -11.96
C VAL A 307 17.87 19.51 -11.74
N LEU A 308 17.44 19.43 -10.48
CA LEU A 308 16.06 19.60 -10.05
C LEU A 308 15.88 21.06 -9.61
N PHE A 309 15.22 21.88 -10.42
CA PHE A 309 14.96 23.28 -10.08
C PHE A 309 13.49 23.49 -9.75
N GLU A 310 13.21 24.00 -8.56
CA GLU A 310 11.84 24.07 -8.02
C GLU A 310 11.68 25.26 -7.08
N LEU A 311 10.47 25.84 -7.07
CA LEU A 311 10.09 26.94 -6.19
C LEU A 311 9.61 26.43 -4.83
N SER A 312 8.87 25.32 -4.82
CA SER A 312 8.35 24.70 -3.61
C SER A 312 9.43 23.88 -2.89
N GLU A 313 9.83 24.31 -1.70
CA GLU A 313 10.78 23.59 -0.85
C GLU A 313 10.34 22.14 -0.61
N PHE A 314 9.08 21.94 -0.21
CA PHE A 314 8.56 20.60 0.07
C PHE A 314 8.58 19.69 -1.17
N ALA A 315 8.19 20.23 -2.33
CA ALA A 315 8.18 19.45 -3.56
C ALA A 315 9.62 19.07 -3.97
N LEU A 316 10.57 20.01 -3.85
CA LEU A 316 11.99 19.77 -4.11
C LEU A 316 12.59 18.73 -3.16
N TYR A 317 12.31 18.86 -1.87
CA TYR A 317 12.74 17.90 -0.84
C TYR A 317 12.23 16.49 -1.15
N SER A 318 10.95 16.38 -1.48
CA SER A 318 10.29 15.08 -1.74
C SER A 318 10.91 14.37 -2.95
N ILE A 319 11.09 15.08 -4.07
CA ILE A 319 11.71 14.47 -5.26
C ILE A 319 13.20 14.18 -5.04
N ALA A 320 13.93 15.03 -4.30
CA ALA A 320 15.33 14.78 -3.98
C ALA A 320 15.53 13.56 -3.07
N GLN A 321 14.63 13.35 -2.10
CA GLN A 321 14.63 12.11 -1.29
C GLN A 321 14.38 10.88 -2.17
N GLU A 322 13.33 10.91 -3.00
CA GLU A 322 13.01 9.80 -3.91
C GLU A 322 14.23 9.39 -4.75
N PHE A 323 14.94 10.37 -5.30
CA PHE A 323 16.11 10.12 -6.13
C PHE A 323 17.33 9.61 -5.35
N ARG A 324 17.55 10.07 -4.12
CA ARG A 324 18.61 9.52 -3.26
C ARG A 324 18.38 8.04 -2.95
N ASP A 325 17.14 7.66 -2.70
CA ASP A 325 16.79 6.29 -2.33
C ASP A 325 16.80 5.34 -3.54
N ARG A 326 16.28 5.80 -4.69
CA ARG A 326 16.10 4.95 -5.89
C ARG A 326 17.25 4.99 -6.89
N HIS A 327 18.02 6.08 -6.92
CA HIS A 327 19.07 6.33 -7.90
C HIS A 327 20.37 6.85 -7.24
N PRO A 328 20.94 6.14 -6.25
CA PRO A 328 22.08 6.65 -5.47
C PRO A 328 23.35 6.90 -6.30
N ALA A 329 23.48 6.26 -7.46
CA ALA A 329 24.61 6.46 -8.37
C ALA A 329 24.44 7.67 -9.32
N LEU A 330 23.22 8.20 -9.48
CA LEU A 330 22.97 9.34 -10.34
C LEU A 330 23.35 10.63 -9.64
N ALA A 331 24.17 11.47 -10.28
CA ALA A 331 24.48 12.80 -9.75
C ALA A 331 23.25 13.70 -9.84
N VAL A 332 22.64 14.00 -8.69
CA VAL A 332 21.45 14.85 -8.59
C VAL A 332 21.79 16.15 -7.86
N SER A 333 21.42 17.28 -8.45
CA SER A 333 21.53 18.60 -7.83
C SER A 333 20.14 19.17 -7.56
N ALA A 334 19.73 19.23 -6.30
CA ALA A 334 18.50 19.90 -5.88
C ALA A 334 18.76 21.40 -5.69
N VAL A 335 18.07 22.25 -6.45
CA VAL A 335 18.27 23.71 -6.43
C VAL A 335 16.93 24.42 -6.23
N ILE A 336 16.81 25.12 -5.11
CA ILE A 336 15.66 25.98 -4.83
C ILE A 336 15.78 27.30 -5.60
N GLY A 337 14.68 27.75 -6.18
CA GLY A 337 14.59 29.09 -6.75
C GLY A 337 13.35 29.32 -7.60
N ASP A 338 13.09 30.60 -7.87
CA ASP A 338 12.02 31.04 -8.76
C ASP A 338 12.56 31.16 -10.19
N ALA A 339 11.92 30.49 -11.15
CA ALA A 339 12.26 30.58 -12.56
C ALA A 339 12.04 31.97 -13.18
N LYS A 340 11.34 32.87 -12.47
CA LYS A 340 11.22 34.29 -12.82
C LYS A 340 12.46 35.11 -12.42
N ASN A 341 13.29 34.61 -11.51
CA ASN A 341 14.46 35.33 -11.02
C ASN A 341 15.64 35.15 -11.99
N GLU A 342 15.86 36.15 -12.84
CA GLU A 342 16.89 36.14 -13.88
C GLU A 342 18.30 35.91 -13.33
N ALA A 343 18.67 36.57 -12.23
CA ALA A 343 19.99 36.39 -11.61
C ALA A 343 20.20 34.96 -11.11
N ARG A 344 19.17 34.38 -10.48
CA ARG A 344 19.23 33.00 -9.96
C ARG A 344 19.30 31.98 -11.09
N VAL A 345 18.54 32.19 -12.17
CA VAL A 345 18.58 31.33 -13.35
C VAL A 345 19.93 31.47 -14.06
N ALA A 346 20.49 32.67 -14.20
CA ALA A 346 21.82 32.87 -14.77
C ALA A 346 22.91 32.14 -13.96
N GLU A 347 22.88 32.24 -12.63
CA GLU A 347 23.79 31.49 -11.74
C GLU A 347 23.67 29.97 -11.94
N LEU A 348 22.43 29.47 -12.03
CA LEU A 348 22.14 28.05 -12.28
C LEU A 348 22.74 27.57 -13.61
N PHE A 349 22.52 28.33 -14.68
CA PHE A 349 23.02 27.99 -16.02
C PHE A 349 24.55 28.10 -16.11
N ALA A 350 25.15 29.14 -15.49
CA ALA A 350 26.60 29.29 -15.45
C ALA A 350 27.29 28.14 -14.68
N ARG A 351 26.69 27.71 -13.57
CA ARG A 351 27.23 26.65 -12.70
C ARG A 351 27.08 25.26 -13.31
N TYR A 352 25.90 24.93 -13.84
CA TYR A 352 25.58 23.57 -14.27
C TYR A 352 25.71 23.34 -15.78
N ARG A 353 25.69 24.41 -16.59
CA ARG A 353 25.78 24.36 -18.06
C ARG A 353 24.91 23.25 -18.67
N PRO A 354 23.58 23.28 -18.47
CA PRO A 354 22.71 22.21 -18.94
C PRO A 354 22.72 22.10 -20.46
N ASP A 355 22.90 20.88 -20.97
CA ASP A 355 22.77 20.56 -22.40
C ASP A 355 21.31 20.58 -22.83
N VAL A 356 20.41 20.11 -21.96
CA VAL A 356 18.97 19.97 -22.22
C VAL A 356 18.18 20.52 -21.05
N VAL A 357 17.15 21.31 -21.35
CA VAL A 357 16.24 21.90 -20.37
C VAL A 357 14.81 21.44 -20.64
N PHE A 358 14.13 20.91 -19.62
CA PHE A 358 12.69 20.68 -19.63
C PHE A 358 12.01 21.72 -18.73
N HIS A 359 11.28 22.64 -19.34
CA HIS A 359 10.60 23.71 -18.63
C HIS A 359 9.15 23.31 -18.30
N ALA A 360 8.95 22.78 -17.09
CA ALA A 360 7.65 22.33 -16.58
C ALA A 360 7.07 23.20 -15.44
N ALA A 361 7.73 24.31 -15.07
CA ALA A 361 7.24 25.22 -14.03
C ALA A 361 6.11 26.10 -14.59
N ALA A 362 4.90 25.97 -14.06
CA ALA A 362 3.73 26.77 -14.46
C ALA A 362 2.60 26.70 -13.42
N TYR A 363 1.73 27.71 -13.42
CA TYR A 363 0.41 27.61 -12.81
C TYR A 363 -0.59 27.02 -13.81
N LYS A 364 -1.44 26.10 -13.32
CA LYS A 364 -2.35 25.30 -14.17
C LYS A 364 -3.82 25.31 -13.75
N HIS A 365 -4.15 25.79 -12.56
CA HIS A 365 -5.51 25.71 -12.03
C HIS A 365 -6.38 26.83 -12.59
N VAL A 366 -7.20 26.52 -13.62
CA VAL A 366 -8.04 27.51 -14.31
C VAL A 366 -8.82 28.38 -13.32
N PRO A 367 -9.69 27.86 -12.42
CA PRO A 367 -10.52 28.72 -11.57
C PRO A 367 -9.71 29.63 -10.65
N LEU A 368 -8.54 29.18 -10.18
CA LEU A 368 -7.68 29.99 -9.33
C LEU A 368 -7.02 31.14 -10.09
N MET A 369 -6.80 30.98 -11.39
CA MET A 369 -5.98 31.87 -12.22
C MET A 369 -6.79 32.85 -13.08
N GLU A 370 -8.13 32.87 -12.98
CA GLU A 370 -8.97 33.72 -13.86
C GLU A 370 -9.12 35.17 -13.37
N GLU A 371 -9.40 35.38 -12.08
CA GLU A 371 -9.76 36.70 -11.56
C GLU A 371 -8.58 37.31 -10.80
N GLU A 372 -8.55 37.17 -9.47
CA GLU A 372 -7.57 37.80 -8.58
C GLU A 372 -6.11 37.49 -8.94
N ASN A 373 -5.84 36.28 -9.45
CA ASN A 373 -4.48 35.81 -9.74
C ASN A 373 -4.11 35.86 -11.23
N ALA A 374 -4.92 36.52 -12.07
CA ALA A 374 -4.69 36.57 -13.52
C ALA A 374 -3.29 37.08 -13.87
N PHE A 375 -2.84 38.14 -13.20
CA PHE A 375 -1.51 38.70 -13.41
C PHE A 375 -0.39 37.76 -12.95
N GLU A 376 -0.59 37.02 -11.85
CA GLU A 376 0.38 36.02 -11.39
C GLU A 376 0.48 34.85 -12.37
N ALA A 377 -0.62 34.45 -13.02
CA ALA A 377 -0.61 33.45 -14.08
C ALA A 377 0.26 33.90 -15.26
N VAL A 378 0.09 35.14 -15.72
CA VAL A 378 0.91 35.73 -16.79
C VAL A 378 2.36 35.82 -16.35
N ARG A 379 2.65 36.39 -15.17
CA ARG A 379 4.02 36.54 -14.66
C ARG A 379 4.68 35.17 -14.51
N ASN A 380 4.02 34.21 -13.91
CA ASN A 380 4.61 32.89 -13.68
C ASN A 380 4.79 32.10 -14.98
N ASN A 381 3.80 32.07 -15.86
CA ASN A 381 3.86 31.22 -17.06
C ASN A 381 4.70 31.85 -18.17
N VAL A 382 4.65 33.18 -18.35
CA VAL A 382 5.31 33.88 -19.46
C VAL A 382 6.71 34.35 -19.06
N LEU A 383 6.86 35.09 -17.96
CA LEU A 383 8.16 35.65 -17.58
C LEU A 383 9.18 34.54 -17.27
N SER A 384 8.77 33.48 -16.56
CA SER A 384 9.67 32.36 -16.31
C SER A 384 10.12 31.67 -17.61
N THR A 385 9.21 31.51 -18.58
CA THR A 385 9.54 30.96 -19.90
C THR A 385 10.57 31.84 -20.61
N VAL A 386 10.38 33.16 -20.61
CA VAL A 386 11.32 34.11 -21.23
C VAL A 386 12.68 34.06 -20.55
N VAL A 387 12.73 34.09 -19.22
CA VAL A 387 13.97 34.07 -18.44
C VAL A 387 14.76 32.78 -18.69
N VAL A 388 14.10 31.62 -18.61
CA VAL A 388 14.75 30.32 -18.81
C VAL A 388 15.17 30.12 -20.27
N ALA A 389 14.35 30.55 -21.24
CA ALA A 389 14.70 30.44 -22.66
C ALA A 389 15.87 31.35 -23.04
N ARG A 390 15.92 32.57 -22.51
CA ARG A 390 17.03 33.49 -22.73
C ARG A 390 18.31 32.95 -22.08
N ALA A 391 18.25 32.49 -20.84
CA ALA A 391 19.40 31.89 -20.17
C ALA A 391 19.94 30.67 -20.94
N ALA A 392 19.05 29.85 -21.53
CA ALA A 392 19.43 28.74 -22.38
C ALA A 392 20.17 29.18 -23.65
N GLN A 393 19.71 30.24 -24.32
CA GLN A 393 20.39 30.83 -25.47
C GLN A 393 21.75 31.43 -25.09
N ASP A 394 21.80 32.23 -24.03
CA ASP A 394 23.01 32.92 -23.57
C ASP A 394 24.12 31.95 -23.18
N HIS A 395 23.76 30.77 -22.65
CA HIS A 395 24.71 29.73 -22.21
C HIS A 395 24.90 28.59 -23.21
N GLY A 396 24.32 28.68 -24.41
CA GLY A 396 24.52 27.69 -25.47
C GLY A 396 23.93 26.31 -25.16
N THR A 397 22.85 26.23 -24.39
CA THR A 397 22.08 25.00 -24.19
C THR A 397 21.63 24.47 -25.56
N ARG A 398 21.72 23.15 -25.78
CA ARG A 398 21.39 22.55 -27.08
C ARG A 398 19.89 22.60 -27.35
N LYS A 399 19.07 22.27 -26.35
CA LYS A 399 17.61 22.18 -26.51
C LYS A 399 16.88 22.56 -25.23
N LEU A 400 15.83 23.36 -25.37
CA LEU A 400 14.83 23.61 -24.34
C LEU A 400 13.48 23.09 -24.82
N VAL A 401 12.81 22.30 -23.98
CA VAL A 401 11.47 21.78 -24.21
C VAL A 401 10.50 22.47 -23.25
N LEU A 402 9.62 23.31 -23.78
CA LEU A 402 8.53 23.92 -23.04
C LEU A 402 7.33 22.97 -22.97
N VAL A 403 6.93 22.64 -21.74
CA VAL A 403 5.70 21.90 -21.46
C VAL A 403 4.51 22.84 -21.62
N SER A 404 3.64 22.56 -22.59
CA SER A 404 2.40 23.31 -22.86
C SER A 404 1.15 22.42 -22.73
N THR A 405 -0.01 22.95 -23.05
CA THR A 405 -1.33 22.33 -22.80
C THR A 405 -2.25 22.54 -23.98
N ASP A 406 -3.18 21.60 -24.18
CA ASP A 406 -4.36 21.75 -25.05
C ASP A 406 -5.11 23.08 -24.86
N LYS A 407 -5.19 23.61 -23.62
CA LYS A 407 -5.86 24.87 -23.27
C LYS A 407 -5.19 26.11 -23.86
N ALA A 408 -3.99 25.99 -24.43
CA ALA A 408 -3.32 27.06 -25.17
C ALA A 408 -3.86 27.19 -26.61
N VAL A 409 -4.62 26.21 -27.11
CA VAL A 409 -5.28 26.26 -28.43
C VAL A 409 -6.59 27.04 -28.28
N ASN A 410 -6.71 28.18 -28.98
CA ASN A 410 -7.87 29.08 -28.91
C ASN A 410 -8.36 29.30 -27.46
N PRO A 411 -7.51 29.87 -26.60
CA PRO A 411 -7.73 29.90 -25.16
C PRO A 411 -8.99 30.70 -24.80
N THR A 412 -9.85 30.11 -23.97
CA THR A 412 -11.07 30.73 -23.42
C THR A 412 -10.92 31.14 -21.96
N ASN A 413 -9.71 31.06 -21.41
CA ASN A 413 -9.40 31.30 -20.01
C ASN A 413 -7.98 31.87 -19.86
N VAL A 414 -7.72 32.63 -18.79
CA VAL A 414 -6.45 33.34 -18.55
C VAL A 414 -5.28 32.37 -18.45
N MET A 415 -5.46 31.22 -17.78
CA MET A 415 -4.41 30.22 -17.66
C MET A 415 -3.95 29.73 -19.05
N GLY A 416 -4.89 29.34 -19.91
CA GLY A 416 -4.63 28.93 -21.29
C GLY A 416 -4.01 30.05 -22.13
N ALA A 417 -4.51 31.29 -21.99
CA ALA A 417 -3.98 32.45 -22.70
C ALA A 417 -2.54 32.77 -22.29
N SER A 418 -2.20 32.67 -21.00
CA SER A 418 -0.83 32.85 -20.51
C SER A 418 0.14 31.79 -21.06
N LYS A 419 -0.30 30.53 -21.18
CA LYS A 419 0.51 29.47 -21.81
C LYS A 419 0.68 29.72 -23.31
N ARG A 420 -0.37 30.18 -24.00
CA ARG A 420 -0.28 30.58 -25.40
C ARG A 420 0.71 31.73 -25.61
N LEU A 421 0.71 32.73 -24.72
CA LEU A 421 1.68 33.83 -24.77
C LEU A 421 3.11 33.34 -24.50
N ALA A 422 3.31 32.40 -23.58
CA ALA A 422 4.61 31.77 -23.34
C ALA A 422 5.13 31.03 -24.59
N GLU A 423 4.26 30.34 -25.33
CA GLU A 423 4.62 29.71 -26.61
C GLU A 423 5.07 30.74 -27.65
N LEU A 424 4.32 31.84 -27.81
CA LEU A 424 4.66 32.92 -28.74
C LEU A 424 5.98 33.58 -28.36
N ALA A 425 6.25 33.74 -27.06
CA ALA A 425 7.52 34.27 -26.57
C ALA A 425 8.70 33.34 -26.93
N CYS A 426 8.55 32.02 -26.76
CA CYS A 426 9.55 31.05 -27.21
C CYS A 426 9.78 31.11 -28.73
N GLN A 427 8.71 31.22 -29.53
CA GLN A 427 8.82 31.33 -30.99
C GLN A 427 9.57 32.61 -31.40
N ALA A 428 9.22 33.75 -30.81
CA ALA A 428 9.90 35.01 -31.07
C ALA A 428 11.39 34.98 -30.65
N LEU A 429 11.73 34.31 -29.54
CA LEU A 429 13.12 34.13 -29.12
C LEU A 429 13.89 33.20 -30.07
N GLN A 430 13.25 32.16 -30.59
CA GLN A 430 13.86 31.23 -31.57
C GLN A 430 14.25 31.95 -32.86
N GLU A 431 13.41 32.86 -33.35
CA GLU A 431 13.65 33.65 -34.57
C GLU A 431 14.79 34.65 -34.41
N ARG A 432 14.96 35.23 -33.20
CA ARG A 432 16.00 36.24 -32.91
C ARG A 432 17.40 35.66 -32.73
N GLY A 433 17.54 34.35 -32.54
CA GLY A 433 18.81 33.71 -32.17
C GLY A 433 19.92 33.70 -33.23
N GLY A 434 19.65 34.11 -34.48
CA GLY A 434 20.61 34.11 -35.58
C GLY A 434 21.09 32.70 -35.99
N ALA A 435 21.88 32.57 -37.06
CA ALA A 435 22.28 31.26 -37.61
C ALA A 435 23.42 30.54 -36.84
N GLU A 436 24.14 31.25 -35.95
CA GLU A 436 25.44 30.78 -35.42
C GLU A 436 25.39 30.17 -34.01
N ARG A 437 24.29 30.34 -33.25
CA ARG A 437 24.08 29.69 -31.93
C ARG A 437 22.60 29.40 -31.70
N VAL A 438 22.12 28.26 -32.18
CA VAL A 438 20.68 27.99 -32.20
C VAL A 438 20.31 26.96 -31.15
N THR A 439 20.19 27.38 -29.89
CA THR A 439 19.41 26.64 -28.90
C THR A 439 18.05 26.32 -29.52
N GLN A 440 17.69 25.04 -29.58
CA GLN A 440 16.40 24.61 -30.13
C GLN A 440 15.32 24.77 -29.06
N LEU A 441 14.38 25.70 -29.28
CA LEU A 441 13.20 25.91 -28.45
C LEU A 441 12.05 25.08 -29.01
N VAL A 442 11.67 24.02 -28.29
CA VAL A 442 10.62 23.07 -28.69
C VAL A 442 9.44 23.23 -27.77
N ILE A 443 8.23 23.26 -28.32
CA ILE A 443 6.99 23.38 -27.58
C ILE A 443 6.21 22.07 -27.73
N VAL A 444 5.79 21.48 -26.62
CA VAL A 444 5.01 20.24 -26.63
C VAL A 444 3.66 20.49 -25.96
N ARG A 445 2.57 20.33 -26.71
CA ARG A 445 1.20 20.39 -26.20
C ARG A 445 0.67 18.99 -25.94
N PHE A 446 0.01 18.79 -24.82
CA PHE A 446 -0.74 17.58 -24.50
C PHE A 446 -1.99 17.91 -23.69
N GLY A 447 -2.91 16.95 -23.63
CA GLY A 447 -4.16 17.07 -22.88
C GLY A 447 -3.98 16.85 -21.38
N ASN A 448 -5.07 16.50 -20.70
CA ASN A 448 -5.04 16.20 -19.28
C ASN A 448 -4.14 14.99 -18.97
N VAL A 449 -3.49 15.03 -17.80
CA VAL A 449 -2.71 13.93 -17.26
C VAL A 449 -3.45 13.33 -16.07
N LEU A 450 -3.74 12.03 -16.18
CA LEU A 450 -4.45 11.26 -15.15
C LEU A 450 -3.70 11.34 -13.82
N GLY A 451 -4.46 11.45 -12.72
CA GLY A 451 -3.90 11.50 -11.37
C GLY A 451 -3.04 12.73 -11.03
N SER A 452 -2.94 13.73 -11.91
CA SER A 452 -2.12 14.92 -11.63
C SER A 452 -2.63 15.71 -10.42
N ALA A 453 -1.74 16.40 -9.71
CA ALA A 453 -2.05 17.13 -8.48
C ALA A 453 -3.22 18.10 -8.69
N GLY A 454 -4.24 18.02 -7.83
CA GLY A 454 -5.44 18.85 -7.90
C GLY A 454 -6.33 18.62 -9.13
N SER A 455 -6.22 17.47 -9.81
CA SER A 455 -7.18 17.06 -10.84
C SER A 455 -8.48 16.51 -10.22
N VAL A 456 -9.49 16.29 -11.06
CA VAL A 456 -10.82 15.84 -10.62
C VAL A 456 -10.80 14.44 -10.00
N VAL A 457 -9.91 13.57 -10.46
CA VAL A 457 -9.88 12.16 -10.04
C VAL A 457 -9.50 11.99 -8.55
N PRO A 458 -8.40 12.60 -8.05
CA PRO A 458 -8.13 12.64 -6.61
C PRO A 458 -9.29 13.21 -5.79
N ARG A 459 -9.96 14.25 -6.30
CA ARG A 459 -11.09 14.89 -5.62
C ARG A 459 -12.29 13.94 -5.49
N PHE A 460 -12.63 13.21 -6.57
CA PHE A 460 -13.68 12.19 -6.54
C PHE A 460 -13.35 11.05 -5.58
N ARG A 461 -12.11 10.57 -5.56
CA ARG A 461 -11.66 9.56 -4.58
C ARG A 461 -11.84 10.05 -3.14
N GLU A 462 -11.49 11.30 -2.86
CA GLU A 462 -11.65 11.92 -1.55
C GLU A 462 -13.13 12.10 -1.17
N GLN A 463 -13.98 12.53 -2.10
CA GLN A 463 -15.44 12.65 -1.88
C GLN A 463 -16.08 11.30 -1.55
N ILE A 464 -15.77 10.26 -2.35
CA ILE A 464 -16.27 8.90 -2.14
C ILE A 464 -15.78 8.35 -0.79
N ALA A 465 -14.50 8.53 -0.46
CA ALA A 465 -13.94 8.07 0.81
C ALA A 465 -14.59 8.76 2.02
N ARG A 466 -15.05 10.00 1.86
CA ARG A 466 -15.82 10.75 2.87
C ARG A 466 -17.31 10.43 2.88
N GLY A 467 -17.81 9.59 1.97
CA GLY A 467 -19.23 9.29 1.81
C GLY A 467 -20.06 10.46 1.27
N GLY A 468 -19.42 11.46 0.65
CA GLY A 468 -20.08 12.61 0.05
C GLY A 468 -20.48 12.38 -1.41
N PRO A 469 -21.35 13.23 -1.98
CA PRO A 469 -21.67 13.19 -3.40
C PRO A 469 -20.45 13.53 -4.26
N VAL A 470 -20.40 12.95 -5.45
CA VAL A 470 -19.36 13.17 -6.47
C VAL A 470 -19.67 14.42 -7.28
#